data_AF-A0A2W4KML9-F1
#
_entry.id   AF-A0A2W4KML9-F1
#
_cell.length_a   1.000
_cell.length_b   1.000
_cell.length_c   1.000
_cell.angle_alpha   90.00
_cell.angle_beta   90.00
_cell.angle_gamma   90.00
#
_symmetry.space_group_name_H-M   'P 1'
#
loop_
_entity.id
_entity.type
_entity.pdbx_description
1 polymer ?
#
loop_
_entity_poly.entity_id
_entity_poly.type
_entity_poly.pdbx_seq_one_letter_code
_entity_poly.pdbx_strand_id
1 'polypeptide(L)'
;MGVDRFDVELEAWLADRQWFVKRNRLSYELEIHGPNGIIPITDERLAEIRFTVAYASNNKEPAKDKIADAVSLIGERRAYHPVLDYLAGLRWDGVHRLDHWLVDYFGAEDTPLNRAFGRKILCAAVRRVIHPGCKFDAMLVLEGAQDLGKSSGIRALCPDQAWFTDQLEIGADPKITIERTAGAWLVEMPELDGLGRRDTNRVKSFISTTHDRARLAYGRFAVTRPRQFVLFGTTNESRYLSDLTGNRRFWIVRVIKADPTEIAAIRDQLWA
;
A
#
# COMPACT_ATOMS: atom_id res chain seq x y z
N MET A 1 -1.89 -8.00 -44.96
CA MET A 1 -0.72 -8.18 -44.09
C MET A 1 -1.18 -7.93 -42.67
N GLY A 2 -1.24 -8.97 -41.85
CA GLY A 2 -1.55 -8.81 -40.43
C GLY A 2 -0.46 -7.97 -39.78
N VAL A 3 -0.83 -7.05 -38.89
CA VAL A 3 0.15 -6.35 -38.07
C VAL A 3 0.69 -7.37 -37.08
N ASP A 4 1.91 -7.86 -37.29
CA ASP A 4 2.57 -8.76 -36.34
C ASP A 4 2.69 -8.06 -34.98
N ARG A 5 1.98 -8.62 -33.99
CA ARG A 5 1.88 -8.10 -32.63
C ARG A 5 3.00 -8.69 -31.79
N PHE A 6 4.13 -8.01 -31.73
CA PHE A 6 5.30 -8.44 -30.93
C PHE A 6 4.96 -8.72 -29.46
N ASP A 7 3.99 -8.01 -28.88
CA ASP A 7 3.54 -8.27 -27.52
C ASP A 7 2.81 -9.62 -27.37
N VAL A 8 2.15 -10.13 -28.41
CA VAL A 8 1.51 -11.46 -28.41
C VAL A 8 2.57 -12.55 -28.54
N GLU A 9 3.56 -12.37 -29.42
CA GLU A 9 4.70 -13.30 -29.55
C GLU A 9 5.50 -13.38 -28.25
N LEU A 10 5.80 -12.23 -27.64
CA LEU A 10 6.48 -12.16 -26.35
C LEU A 10 5.66 -12.84 -25.24
N GLU A 11 4.35 -12.63 -25.21
CA GLU A 11 3.46 -13.25 -24.23
C GLU A 11 3.45 -14.79 -24.35
N ALA A 12 3.48 -15.33 -25.58
CA ALA A 12 3.61 -16.76 -25.81
C ALA A 12 4.98 -17.30 -25.36
N TRP A 13 6.07 -16.61 -25.73
CA TRP A 13 7.43 -16.97 -25.33
C TRP A 13 7.63 -16.99 -23.81
N LEU A 14 7.00 -16.05 -23.10
CA LEU A 14 6.97 -16.00 -21.64
C LEU A 14 6.15 -17.15 -21.05
N ALA A 15 4.99 -17.47 -21.64
CA ALA A 15 4.12 -18.55 -21.19
C ALA A 15 4.79 -19.93 -21.30
N ASP A 16 5.58 -20.18 -22.34
CA ASP A 16 6.37 -21.41 -22.51
C ASP A 16 7.37 -21.65 -21.35
N ARG A 17 7.76 -20.57 -20.67
CA ARG A 17 8.64 -20.58 -19.49
C ARG A 17 7.88 -20.49 -18.17
N GLN A 18 6.55 -20.59 -18.22
CA GLN A 18 5.64 -20.39 -17.10
C GLN A 18 5.82 -19.01 -16.44
N TRP A 19 6.18 -17.99 -17.23
CA TRP A 19 6.30 -16.61 -16.77
C TRP A 19 5.10 -15.78 -17.22
N PHE A 20 4.48 -15.09 -16.27
CA PHE A 20 3.30 -14.28 -16.51
C PHE A 20 3.58 -12.85 -16.06
N VAL A 21 3.79 -11.94 -17.02
CA VAL A 21 3.90 -10.52 -16.70
C VAL A 21 2.53 -10.01 -16.27
N LYS A 22 2.49 -9.35 -15.11
CA LYS A 22 1.28 -8.79 -14.50
C LYS A 22 1.55 -7.40 -13.97
N ARG A 23 0.52 -6.57 -13.94
CA ARG A 23 0.54 -5.28 -13.23
C ARG A 23 -0.09 -5.42 -11.86
N ASN A 24 0.66 -5.08 -10.82
CA ASN A 24 0.14 -4.96 -9.47
C ASN A 24 -0.60 -3.63 -9.34
N ARG A 25 -1.91 -3.64 -9.07
CA ARG A 25 -2.72 -2.40 -8.97
C ARG A 25 -2.53 -1.64 -7.67
N LEU A 26 -1.91 -2.24 -6.66
CA LEU A 26 -1.60 -1.56 -5.40
C LEU A 26 -0.32 -0.71 -5.55
N SER A 27 0.76 -1.28 -6.11
CA SER A 27 2.03 -0.58 -6.35
C SER A 27 2.12 0.12 -7.71
N TYR A 28 1.31 -0.31 -8.69
CA TYR A 28 1.41 0.04 -10.10
C TYR A 28 2.67 -0.46 -10.81
N GLU A 29 3.45 -1.33 -10.16
CA GLU A 29 4.63 -1.95 -10.73
C GLU A 29 4.26 -3.11 -11.67
N LEU A 30 5.20 -3.45 -12.54
CA LEU A 30 5.13 -4.65 -13.36
C LEU A 30 5.92 -5.75 -12.67
N GLU A 31 5.38 -6.96 -12.68
CA GLU A 31 5.93 -8.13 -12.02
C GLU A 31 5.87 -9.33 -12.96
N ILE A 32 6.80 -10.26 -12.78
CA ILE A 32 6.76 -11.58 -13.41
C ILE A 32 6.33 -12.58 -12.35
N HIS A 33 5.19 -13.22 -12.57
CA HIS A 33 4.71 -14.33 -11.76
C HIS A 33 5.22 -15.62 -12.41
N GLY A 34 6.02 -16.37 -11.69
CA GLY A 34 6.62 -17.62 -12.18
C GLY A 34 6.69 -18.71 -11.11
N PRO A 35 7.27 -19.87 -11.46
CA PRO A 35 7.33 -21.02 -10.55
C PRO A 35 8.15 -20.74 -9.28
N ASN A 36 9.08 -19.79 -9.33
CA ASN A 36 9.94 -19.41 -8.20
C ASN A 36 9.39 -18.22 -7.40
N GLY A 37 8.15 -17.81 -7.65
CA GLY A 37 7.49 -16.68 -6.97
C GLY A 37 7.27 -15.47 -7.87
N ILE A 38 7.06 -14.32 -7.22
CA ILE A 38 6.78 -13.03 -7.86
C ILE A 38 8.06 -12.19 -7.85
N ILE A 39 8.45 -11.68 -9.01
CA ILE A 39 9.67 -10.89 -9.18
C ILE A 39 9.32 -9.54 -9.83
N PRO A 40 9.68 -8.40 -9.24
CA PRO A 40 9.52 -7.08 -9.87
C PRO A 40 10.30 -6.97 -11.18
N ILE A 41 9.74 -6.30 -12.18
CA ILE A 41 10.45 -5.99 -13.42
C ILE A 41 11.34 -4.76 -13.19
N THR A 42 12.64 -4.98 -13.27
CA THR A 42 13.67 -3.94 -13.25
C THR A 42 14.23 -3.68 -14.65
N ASP A 43 15.03 -2.63 -14.81
CA ASP A 43 15.74 -2.34 -16.06
C ASP A 43 16.67 -3.48 -16.48
N GLU A 44 17.36 -4.12 -15.53
CA GLU A 44 18.23 -5.26 -15.76
C GLU A 44 17.44 -6.47 -16.23
N ARG A 45 16.29 -6.74 -15.59
CA ARG A 45 15.41 -7.85 -15.98
C ARG A 45 14.81 -7.63 -17.36
N LEU A 46 14.43 -6.40 -17.68
CA LEU A 46 13.94 -6.04 -19.01
C LEU A 46 15.03 -6.24 -20.08
N ALA A 47 16.27 -5.87 -19.76
CA ALA A 47 17.42 -6.12 -20.64
C ALA A 47 17.66 -7.62 -20.84
N GLU A 48 17.60 -8.43 -19.78
CA GLU A 48 17.75 -9.89 -19.86
C GLU A 48 16.69 -10.54 -20.76
N ILE A 49 15.41 -10.16 -20.61
CA ILE A 49 14.34 -10.62 -21.49
C ILE A 49 14.62 -10.20 -22.94
N ARG A 50 15.01 -8.94 -23.15
CA ARG A 50 15.30 -8.41 -24.49
C ARG A 50 16.40 -9.20 -25.20
N PHE A 51 17.53 -9.45 -24.53
CA PHE A 51 18.63 -10.21 -25.09
C PHE A 51 18.25 -11.67 -25.35
N THR A 52 17.52 -12.31 -24.42
CA THR A 52 17.13 -13.71 -24.59
C THR A 52 16.16 -13.91 -25.76
N VAL A 53 15.20 -12.99 -25.93
CA VAL A 53 14.26 -13.01 -27.07
C VAL A 53 14.99 -12.75 -28.40
N ALA A 54 16.00 -11.87 -28.41
CA ALA A 54 16.82 -11.60 -29.59
C ALA A 54 17.56 -12.86 -30.08
N TYR A 55 18.16 -13.62 -29.16
CA TYR A 55 18.82 -14.89 -29.47
C TYR A 55 17.86 -15.94 -30.04
N ALA A 56 16.60 -15.97 -29.57
CA ALA A 56 15.59 -16.90 -30.07
C ALA A 56 15.01 -16.50 -31.45
N SER A 57 15.21 -15.25 -31.89
CA SER A 57 14.57 -14.67 -33.08
C SER A 57 15.54 -14.43 -34.25
N ASN A 58 16.53 -15.32 -34.46
CA ASN A 58 17.58 -15.17 -35.49
C ASN A 58 18.36 -13.84 -35.38
N ASN A 59 18.75 -13.42 -34.18
CA ASN A 59 19.56 -12.22 -33.90
C ASN A 59 18.92 -10.86 -34.26
N LYS A 60 17.60 -10.78 -34.46
CA LYS A 60 16.91 -9.48 -34.54
C LYS A 60 16.52 -9.00 -33.15
N GLU A 61 17.40 -8.23 -32.51
CA GLU A 61 17.12 -7.63 -31.21
C GLU A 61 16.01 -6.57 -31.31
N PRO A 62 14.93 -6.67 -30.52
CA PRO A 62 13.91 -5.63 -30.48
C PRO A 62 14.48 -4.38 -29.79
N ALA A 63 14.09 -3.19 -30.27
CA ALA A 63 14.48 -1.93 -29.65
C ALA A 63 14.07 -1.87 -28.16
N LYS A 64 14.84 -1.15 -27.33
CA LYS A 64 14.58 -1.01 -25.88
C LYS A 64 13.14 -0.56 -25.58
N ASP A 65 12.64 0.43 -26.33
CA ASP A 65 11.28 0.93 -26.14
C ASP A 65 10.22 -0.11 -26.54
N LYS A 66 10.48 -0.90 -27.59
CA LYS A 66 9.55 -1.93 -28.07
C LYS A 66 9.33 -3.04 -27.04
N ILE A 67 10.39 -3.47 -26.33
CA ILE A 67 10.25 -4.46 -25.25
C ILE A 67 9.54 -3.86 -24.03
N ALA A 68 9.86 -2.61 -23.65
CA ALA A 68 9.22 -1.93 -22.52
C ALA A 68 7.70 -1.74 -22.74
N ASP A 69 7.31 -1.31 -23.93
CA ASP A 69 5.91 -1.14 -24.32
C ASP A 69 5.18 -2.49 -24.34
N ALA A 70 5.80 -3.53 -24.91
CA ALA A 70 5.21 -4.86 -24.97
C ALA A 70 4.96 -5.45 -23.57
N VAL A 71 5.97 -5.43 -22.69
CA VAL A 71 5.84 -5.90 -21.30
C VAL A 71 4.78 -5.10 -20.54
N SER A 72 4.73 -3.78 -20.74
CA SER A 72 3.69 -2.93 -20.13
C SER A 72 2.27 -3.31 -20.59
N LEU A 73 2.08 -3.56 -21.89
CA LEU A 73 0.79 -3.97 -22.46
C LEU A 73 0.36 -5.36 -21.96
N ILE A 74 1.28 -6.32 -21.89
CA ILE A 74 1.00 -7.66 -21.35
C ILE A 74 0.60 -7.56 -19.88
N GLY A 75 1.36 -6.80 -19.08
CA GLY A 75 1.07 -6.63 -17.66
C GLY A 75 -0.28 -6.00 -17.39
N GLU A 76 -0.68 -5.00 -18.18
CA GLU A 76 -1.99 -4.35 -18.06
C GLU A 76 -3.15 -5.34 -18.33
N ARG A 77 -3.02 -6.22 -19.33
CA ARG A 77 -4.02 -7.26 -19.63
C ARG A 77 -4.23 -8.25 -18.49
N ARG A 78 -3.20 -8.46 -17.67
CA ARG A 78 -3.20 -9.43 -16.55
C ARG A 78 -3.08 -8.73 -15.19
N ALA A 79 -3.54 -7.48 -15.10
CA ALA A 79 -3.48 -6.71 -13.88
C ALA A 79 -4.28 -7.38 -12.74
N TYR A 80 -3.77 -7.29 -11.52
CA TYR A 80 -4.37 -7.88 -10.33
C TYR A 80 -4.22 -6.93 -9.14
N HIS A 81 -4.94 -7.15 -8.05
CA HIS A 81 -4.79 -6.35 -6.84
C HIS A 81 -4.53 -7.25 -5.63
N PRO A 82 -3.31 -7.28 -5.07
CA PRO A 82 -2.91 -8.29 -4.08
C PRO A 82 -3.77 -8.28 -2.82
N VAL A 83 -4.14 -7.10 -2.31
CA VAL A 83 -5.04 -6.99 -1.13
C VAL A 83 -6.44 -7.51 -1.43
N LEU A 84 -7.01 -7.24 -2.61
CA LEU A 84 -8.36 -7.70 -2.94
C LEU A 84 -8.38 -9.22 -3.11
N ASP A 85 -7.33 -9.77 -3.71
CA ASP A 85 -7.17 -11.22 -3.85
C ASP A 85 -7.01 -11.90 -2.48
N TYR A 86 -6.24 -11.29 -1.55
CA TYR A 86 -6.14 -11.74 -0.15
C TYR A 86 -7.49 -11.69 0.55
N LEU A 87 -8.19 -10.54 0.53
CA LEU A 87 -9.49 -10.37 1.19
C LEU A 87 -10.53 -11.36 0.65
N ALA A 88 -10.54 -11.62 -0.66
CA ALA A 88 -11.46 -12.57 -1.28
C ALA A 88 -11.22 -14.03 -0.86
N GLY A 89 -10.02 -14.35 -0.37
CA GLY A 89 -9.66 -15.69 0.12
C GLY A 89 -9.97 -15.95 1.59
N LEU A 90 -10.33 -14.91 2.35
CA LEU A 90 -10.56 -15.01 3.79
C LEU A 90 -11.87 -15.72 4.13
N ARG A 91 -11.89 -16.35 5.31
CA ARG A 91 -13.08 -16.99 5.89
C ARG A 91 -13.26 -16.54 7.33
N TRP A 92 -14.37 -15.88 7.59
CA TRP A 92 -14.71 -15.41 8.92
C TRP A 92 -15.26 -16.54 9.79
N ASP A 93 -14.82 -16.60 11.04
CA ASP A 93 -15.19 -17.62 12.02
C ASP A 93 -16.48 -17.30 12.80
N GLY A 94 -17.11 -16.15 12.55
CA GLY A 94 -18.35 -15.73 13.20
C GLY A 94 -18.15 -14.96 14.51
N VAL A 95 -16.92 -14.74 14.98
CA VAL A 95 -16.64 -14.01 16.23
C VAL A 95 -16.39 -12.53 15.95
N HIS A 96 -17.16 -11.67 16.61
CA HIS A 96 -17.17 -10.22 16.39
C HIS A 96 -15.96 -9.49 17.04
N ARG A 97 -14.76 -9.70 16.50
CA ARG A 97 -13.51 -9.09 17.01
C ARG A 97 -13.27 -7.64 16.57
N LEU A 98 -13.89 -7.22 15.46
CA LEU A 98 -13.62 -5.95 14.81
C LEU A 98 -13.85 -4.71 15.70
N ASP A 99 -14.72 -4.81 16.70
CA ASP A 99 -15.00 -3.68 17.60
C ASP A 99 -14.01 -3.59 18.75
N HIS A 100 -13.41 -4.71 19.12
CA HIS A 100 -12.63 -4.85 20.34
C HIS A 100 -11.13 -4.94 20.09
N TRP A 101 -10.65 -5.05 18.86
CA TRP A 101 -9.23 -5.30 18.60
C TRP A 101 -8.27 -4.26 19.22
N LEU A 102 -8.66 -2.98 19.30
CA LEU A 102 -7.87 -1.97 20.00
C LEU A 102 -7.86 -2.17 21.52
N VAL A 103 -8.96 -2.65 22.08
CA VAL A 103 -9.06 -2.98 23.52
C VAL A 103 -8.24 -4.23 23.81
N ASP A 104 -8.49 -5.31 23.07
CA ASP A 104 -7.95 -6.63 23.36
C ASP A 104 -6.45 -6.71 23.08
N TYR A 105 -5.98 -6.14 21.96
CA TYR A 105 -4.61 -6.29 21.48
C TYR A 105 -3.74 -5.06 21.70
N PHE A 106 -4.34 -3.87 21.82
CA PHE A 106 -3.62 -2.63 22.13
C PHE A 106 -3.82 -2.13 23.57
N GLY A 107 -4.70 -2.77 24.35
CA GLY A 107 -4.99 -2.38 25.72
C GLY A 107 -5.66 -1.01 25.83
N ALA A 108 -6.35 -0.57 24.78
CA ALA A 108 -7.12 0.66 24.83
C ALA A 108 -8.27 0.57 25.83
N GLU A 109 -8.69 1.71 26.37
CA GLU A 109 -9.89 1.77 27.20
C GLU A 109 -11.12 1.31 26.42
N ASP A 110 -11.94 0.47 27.04
CA ASP A 110 -13.15 -0.05 26.42
C ASP A 110 -14.27 1.01 26.40
N THR A 111 -14.23 1.87 25.40
CA THR A 111 -15.22 2.93 25.19
C THR A 111 -15.91 2.79 23.83
N PRO A 112 -17.19 3.22 23.69
CA PRO A 112 -17.87 3.23 22.40
C PRO A 112 -17.09 3.98 21.31
N LEU A 113 -16.33 5.02 21.68
CA LEU A 113 -15.52 5.80 20.77
C LEU A 113 -14.32 5.01 20.24
N ASN A 114 -13.56 4.36 21.12
CA ASN A 114 -12.40 3.55 20.73
C ASN A 114 -12.82 2.37 19.85
N ARG A 115 -13.93 1.70 20.19
CA ARG A 115 -14.52 0.64 19.35
C ARG A 115 -14.90 1.16 17.96
N ALA A 116 -15.52 2.33 17.89
CA ALA A 116 -15.90 2.95 16.62
C ALA A 116 -14.67 3.33 15.78
N PHE A 117 -13.63 3.91 16.38
CA PHE A 117 -12.38 4.24 15.68
C PHE A 117 -11.68 2.98 15.15
N GLY A 118 -11.57 1.94 15.99
CA GLY A 118 -10.97 0.66 15.62
C GLY A 118 -11.69 -0.01 14.45
N ARG A 119 -13.03 -0.10 14.49
CA ARG A 119 -13.81 -0.63 13.37
C ARG A 119 -13.61 0.21 12.11
N LYS A 120 -13.75 1.53 12.22
CA LYS A 120 -13.82 2.42 11.06
C LYS A 120 -12.50 2.52 10.30
N ILE A 121 -11.34 2.46 10.98
CA ILE A 121 -10.05 2.50 10.28
C ILE A 121 -9.84 1.27 9.38
N LEU A 122 -10.21 0.07 9.86
CA LEU A 122 -10.08 -1.16 9.08
C LEU A 122 -11.10 -1.20 7.93
N CYS A 123 -12.36 -0.80 8.19
CA CYS A 123 -13.34 -0.64 7.11
C CYS A 123 -12.89 0.37 6.05
N ALA A 124 -12.23 1.46 6.46
CA ALA A 124 -11.71 2.47 5.52
C ALA A 124 -10.55 1.93 4.69
N ALA A 125 -9.66 1.13 5.29
CA ALA A 125 -8.57 0.45 4.58
C ALA A 125 -9.12 -0.46 3.47
N VAL A 126 -10.12 -1.29 3.79
CA VAL A 126 -10.82 -2.13 2.80
C VAL A 126 -11.51 -1.27 1.75
N ARG A 127 -12.23 -0.22 2.14
CA ARG A 127 -12.93 0.66 1.20
C ARG A 127 -11.99 1.33 0.20
N ARG A 128 -10.78 1.72 0.62
CA ARG A 128 -9.80 2.39 -0.24
C ARG A 128 -9.15 1.48 -1.28
N VAL A 129 -9.05 0.18 -1.05
CA VAL A 129 -8.59 -0.76 -2.09
C VAL A 129 -9.72 -1.14 -3.06
N ILE A 130 -10.98 -1.22 -2.59
CA ILE A 130 -12.14 -1.49 -3.46
C ILE A 130 -12.51 -0.26 -4.29
N HIS A 131 -12.42 0.94 -3.70
CA HIS A 131 -12.72 2.22 -4.33
C HIS A 131 -11.55 3.20 -4.13
N PRO A 132 -10.44 3.02 -4.88
CA PRO A 132 -9.28 3.90 -4.80
C PRO A 132 -9.66 5.38 -4.90
N GLY A 133 -9.07 6.21 -4.04
CA GLY A 133 -9.33 7.66 -4.00
C GLY A 133 -10.64 8.04 -3.32
N CYS A 134 -11.36 7.10 -2.70
CA CYS A 134 -12.50 7.45 -1.86
C CYS A 134 -12.06 8.33 -0.68
N LYS A 135 -12.93 9.26 -0.29
CA LYS A 135 -12.65 10.20 0.79
C LYS A 135 -12.61 9.49 2.14
N PHE A 136 -11.54 9.71 2.89
CA PHE A 136 -11.41 9.35 4.29
C PHE A 136 -10.56 10.41 4.96
N ASP A 137 -11.17 11.25 5.80
CA ASP A 137 -10.57 12.44 6.40
C ASP A 137 -10.05 12.20 7.83
N ALA A 138 -9.60 10.98 8.12
CA ALA A 138 -9.12 10.63 9.45
C ALA A 138 -7.83 9.80 9.39
N MET A 139 -7.10 9.85 10.49
CA MET A 139 -5.93 9.05 10.81
C MET A 139 -6.10 8.54 12.23
N LEU A 140 -5.87 7.23 12.45
CA LEU A 140 -5.85 6.67 13.79
C LEU A 140 -4.48 6.95 14.42
N VAL A 141 -4.44 7.56 15.60
CA VAL A 141 -3.21 7.84 16.33
C VAL A 141 -3.15 6.96 17.57
N LEU A 142 -2.11 6.13 17.67
CA LEU A 142 -1.82 5.32 18.84
C LEU A 142 -0.87 6.10 19.76
N GLU A 143 -1.41 6.53 20.90
CA GLU A 143 -0.69 7.27 21.95
C GLU A 143 -0.34 6.31 23.09
N GLY A 144 0.94 6.20 23.45
CA GLY A 144 1.34 5.34 24.56
C GLY A 144 2.84 5.37 24.76
N ALA A 145 3.34 4.74 25.82
CA ALA A 145 4.77 4.70 26.11
C ALA A 145 5.61 4.20 24.92
N GLN A 146 6.88 4.59 24.91
CA GLN A 146 7.85 4.07 23.96
C GLN A 146 7.99 2.55 24.13
N ASP A 147 8.41 1.86 23.06
CA ASP A 147 8.68 0.42 23.04
C ASP A 147 7.48 -0.51 23.33
N LEU A 148 6.25 0.01 23.29
CA LEU A 148 5.03 -0.81 23.40
C LEU A 148 4.73 -1.68 22.18
N GLY A 149 5.47 -1.51 21.08
CA GLY A 149 5.23 -2.25 19.83
C GLY A 149 4.19 -1.61 18.89
N LYS A 150 3.83 -0.32 19.06
CA LYS A 150 2.77 0.37 18.28
C LYS A 150 2.94 0.21 16.76
N SER A 151 4.09 0.58 16.23
CA SER A 151 4.43 0.46 14.80
C SER A 151 4.43 -0.99 14.31
N SER A 152 5.01 -1.89 15.11
CA SER A 152 5.02 -3.33 14.82
C SER A 152 3.61 -3.94 14.82
N GLY A 153 2.73 -3.48 15.71
CA GLY A 153 1.34 -3.91 15.77
C GLY A 153 0.54 -3.43 14.57
N ILE A 154 0.74 -2.20 14.11
CA ILE A 154 0.15 -1.72 12.85
C ILE A 154 0.67 -2.54 11.67
N ARG A 155 1.98 -2.77 11.59
CA ARG A 155 2.61 -3.61 10.56
C ARG A 155 2.07 -5.04 10.56
N ALA A 156 1.81 -5.60 11.74
CA ALA A 156 1.26 -6.96 11.89
C ALA A 156 -0.16 -7.12 11.34
N LEU A 157 -0.90 -6.02 11.11
CA LEU A 157 -2.18 -6.06 10.40
C LEU A 157 -2.03 -6.36 8.90
N CYS A 158 -0.82 -6.22 8.33
CA CYS A 158 -0.56 -6.59 6.95
C CYS A 158 -0.06 -8.05 6.86
N PRO A 159 -0.65 -8.90 6.01
CA PRO A 159 -0.12 -10.25 5.76
C PRO A 159 1.20 -10.23 4.98
N ASP A 160 1.36 -9.24 4.11
CA ASP A 160 2.59 -8.96 3.38
C ASP A 160 3.22 -7.66 3.93
N GLN A 161 4.48 -7.73 4.34
CA GLN A 161 5.19 -6.58 4.90
C GLN A 161 5.34 -5.43 3.90
N ALA A 162 5.31 -5.71 2.60
CA ALA A 162 5.34 -4.69 1.56
C ALA A 162 4.08 -3.79 1.56
N TRP A 163 3.00 -4.21 2.22
CA TRP A 163 1.77 -3.42 2.33
C TRP A 163 1.79 -2.43 3.49
N PHE A 164 2.92 -2.33 4.19
CA PHE A 164 3.15 -1.37 5.24
C PHE A 164 4.34 -0.48 4.88
N THR A 165 4.25 0.81 5.19
CA THR A 165 5.40 1.72 5.12
C THR A 165 5.31 2.78 6.21
N ASP A 166 6.45 3.12 6.78
CA ASP A 166 6.68 4.22 7.73
C ASP A 166 7.57 5.32 7.12
N GLN A 167 7.89 5.22 5.82
CA GLN A 167 8.80 6.11 5.11
C GLN A 167 8.11 7.35 4.51
N LEU A 168 6.95 7.74 5.04
CA LEU A 168 6.19 8.87 4.52
C LEU A 168 6.80 10.20 4.94
N GLU A 169 7.10 11.05 3.96
CA GLU A 169 7.55 12.43 4.19
C GLU A 169 6.40 13.43 3.96
N ILE A 170 5.96 14.11 5.02
CA ILE A 170 4.86 15.07 4.94
C ILE A 170 5.29 16.34 4.20
N GLY A 171 4.53 16.69 3.17
CA GLY A 171 4.81 17.89 2.36
C GLY A 171 5.92 17.69 1.33
N ALA A 172 6.40 16.46 1.15
CA ALA A 172 7.26 16.11 0.03
C ALA A 172 6.54 16.31 -1.31
N ASP A 173 7.32 16.33 -2.39
CA ASP A 173 6.78 16.37 -3.75
C ASP A 173 5.84 15.17 -3.99
N PRO A 174 4.70 15.34 -4.69
CA PRO A 174 3.78 14.25 -4.99
C PRO A 174 4.45 13.03 -5.65
N LYS A 175 5.54 13.23 -6.42
CA LYS A 175 6.34 12.13 -6.99
C LYS A 175 6.96 11.27 -5.88
N ILE A 176 7.61 11.89 -4.90
CA ILE A 176 8.23 11.20 -3.76
C ILE A 176 7.15 10.49 -2.93
N THR A 177 6.01 11.15 -2.72
CA THR A 177 4.86 10.53 -2.03
C THR A 177 4.40 9.27 -2.76
N ILE A 178 4.24 9.32 -4.08
CA ILE A 178 3.85 8.15 -4.89
C ILE A 178 4.88 7.03 -4.76
N GLU A 179 6.18 7.35 -4.84
CA GLU A 179 7.26 6.37 -4.73
C GLU A 179 7.31 5.71 -3.34
N ARG A 180 7.17 6.47 -2.26
CA ARG A 180 7.23 5.96 -0.87
C ARG A 180 5.99 5.19 -0.42
N THR A 181 4.85 5.41 -1.08
CA THR A 181 3.57 4.77 -0.73
C THR A 181 3.13 3.72 -1.77
N ALA A 182 3.93 3.48 -2.81
CA ALA A 182 3.67 2.41 -3.76
C ALA A 182 3.62 1.06 -3.05
N GLY A 183 2.53 0.32 -3.23
CA GLY A 183 2.36 -0.98 -2.60
C GLY A 183 1.82 -0.92 -1.17
N ALA A 184 1.75 0.26 -0.55
CA ALA A 184 1.26 0.38 0.82
C ALA A 184 -0.28 0.32 0.89
N TRP A 185 -0.77 -0.44 1.87
CA TRP A 185 -2.17 -0.46 2.31
C TRP A 185 -2.34 0.29 3.63
N LEU A 186 -1.36 0.16 4.53
CA LEU A 186 -1.28 0.92 5.78
C LEU A 186 -0.02 1.78 5.74
N VAL A 187 -0.17 3.08 5.95
CA VAL A 187 0.95 4.02 6.02
C VAL A 187 1.01 4.57 7.44
N GLU A 188 2.13 4.34 8.11
CA GLU A 188 2.42 4.94 9.41
C GLU A 188 3.16 6.27 9.24
N MET A 189 2.79 7.24 10.07
CA MET A 189 3.60 8.41 10.35
C MET A 189 4.16 8.29 11.78
N PRO A 190 5.43 7.88 11.93
CA PRO A 190 6.05 7.76 13.24
C PRO A 190 6.30 9.15 13.85
N GLU A 191 6.42 9.19 15.18
CA GLU A 191 6.88 10.37 15.93
C GLU A 191 6.09 11.64 15.60
N LEU A 192 4.77 11.58 15.84
CA LEU A 192 3.89 12.75 15.75
C LEU A 192 4.25 13.89 16.72
N ASP A 193 5.10 13.62 17.71
CA ASP A 193 5.69 14.57 18.64
C ASP A 193 6.60 15.59 17.93
N GLY A 194 6.64 16.81 18.47
CA GLY A 194 7.46 17.89 17.89
C GLY A 194 6.90 18.57 16.63
N LEU A 195 5.73 18.19 16.13
CA LEU A 195 5.11 18.89 14.99
C LEU A 195 4.72 20.33 15.34
N GLY A 196 5.26 21.28 14.58
CA GLY A 196 4.82 22.66 14.63
C GLY A 196 3.41 22.84 14.02
N ARG A 197 2.82 24.03 14.21
CA ARG A 197 1.51 24.38 13.61
C ARG A 197 1.50 24.24 12.08
N ARG A 198 2.61 24.61 11.42
CA ARG A 198 2.76 24.48 9.96
C ARG A 198 2.69 23.02 9.53
N ASP A 199 3.36 22.14 10.26
CA ASP A 199 3.41 20.72 9.93
C ASP A 199 2.09 20.03 10.23
N THR A 200 1.42 20.41 11.33
CA THR A 200 0.05 19.99 11.62
C THR A 200 -0.91 20.32 10.47
N ASN A 201 -0.81 21.51 9.87
CA ASN A 201 -1.64 21.87 8.71
C ASN A 201 -1.30 21.05 7.46
N ARG A 202 -0.02 20.73 7.23
CA ARG A 202 0.40 19.83 6.15
C ARG A 202 -0.14 18.42 6.35
N VAL A 203 -0.08 17.89 7.57
CA VAL A 203 -0.68 16.59 7.93
C VAL A 203 -2.19 16.60 7.69
N LYS A 204 -2.91 17.63 8.16
CA LYS A 204 -4.37 17.77 7.92
C LYS A 204 -4.71 17.78 6.43
N SER A 205 -3.92 18.50 5.63
CA SER A 205 -4.06 18.51 4.17
C SER A 205 -3.82 17.12 3.58
N PHE A 206 -2.72 16.48 3.99
CA PHE A 206 -2.34 15.16 3.54
C PHE A 206 -3.41 14.10 3.86
N ILE A 207 -3.97 14.08 5.07
CA ILE A 207 -5.08 13.19 5.45
C ILE A 207 -6.27 13.35 4.48
N SER A 208 -6.55 14.59 4.09
CA SER A 208 -7.68 14.91 3.22
C SER A 208 -7.43 14.64 1.72
N THR A 209 -6.20 14.44 1.28
CA THR A 209 -5.88 14.17 -0.12
C THR A 209 -6.39 12.79 -0.56
N THR A 210 -7.01 12.74 -1.75
CA THR A 210 -7.55 11.51 -2.34
C THR A 210 -6.71 10.98 -3.51
N HIS A 211 -5.99 11.87 -4.19
CA HIS A 211 -5.19 11.54 -5.37
C HIS A 211 -3.88 12.31 -5.32
N ASP A 212 -2.79 11.64 -5.66
CA ASP A 212 -1.49 12.26 -5.88
C ASP A 212 -1.24 12.34 -7.39
N ARG A 213 -0.83 13.51 -7.88
CA ARG A 213 -0.59 13.74 -9.31
C ARG A 213 0.84 14.19 -9.52
N ALA A 214 1.60 13.42 -10.29
CA ALA A 214 3.00 13.73 -10.58
C ALA A 214 3.41 13.19 -11.95
N ARG A 215 4.50 13.73 -12.50
CA ARG A 215 5.22 13.11 -13.61
C ARG A 215 6.33 12.24 -13.03
N LEU A 216 6.21 10.92 -13.17
CA LEU A 216 7.19 9.96 -12.66
C LEU A 216 8.51 10.07 -13.44
N ALA A 217 9.61 9.58 -12.84
CA ALA A 217 10.90 9.51 -13.51
C ALA A 217 10.75 8.77 -14.85
N TYR A 218 11.35 9.32 -15.91
CA TYR A 218 11.26 8.80 -17.29
C TYR A 218 9.84 8.74 -17.89
N GLY A 219 8.81 9.19 -17.17
CA GLY A 219 7.45 9.27 -17.67
C GLY A 219 7.31 10.36 -18.74
N ARG A 220 6.61 10.04 -19.84
CA ARG A 220 6.26 11.04 -20.88
C ARG A 220 5.12 11.96 -20.44
N PHE A 221 4.20 11.45 -19.61
CA PHE A 221 3.01 12.15 -19.15
C PHE A 221 2.90 12.12 -17.63
N ALA A 222 2.19 13.11 -17.07
CA ALA A 222 1.81 13.08 -15.66
C ALA A 222 0.75 11.99 -15.43
N VAL A 223 0.86 11.28 -14.31
CA VAL A 223 -0.10 10.28 -13.85
C VAL A 223 -0.81 10.78 -12.61
N THR A 224 -2.05 10.33 -12.44
CA THR A 224 -2.82 10.54 -11.21
C THR A 224 -2.97 9.19 -10.53
N ARG A 225 -2.48 9.07 -9.30
CA ARG A 225 -2.58 7.88 -8.47
C ARG A 225 -3.68 8.09 -7.40
N PRO A 226 -4.82 7.39 -7.49
CA PRO A 226 -5.79 7.38 -6.40
C PRO A 226 -5.19 6.68 -5.19
N ARG A 227 -5.36 7.26 -3.99
CA ARG A 227 -4.81 6.67 -2.76
C ARG A 227 -5.59 5.44 -2.36
N GLN A 228 -4.86 4.38 -2.03
CA GLN A 228 -5.38 3.06 -1.66
C GLN A 228 -5.09 2.71 -0.19
N PHE A 229 -4.37 3.58 0.53
CA PHE A 229 -3.98 3.38 1.91
C PHE A 229 -4.76 4.26 2.90
N VAL A 230 -4.79 3.83 4.17
CA VAL A 230 -5.16 4.66 5.32
C VAL A 230 -3.94 5.03 6.15
N LEU A 231 -4.09 6.05 6.98
CA LEU A 231 -3.01 6.58 7.79
C LEU A 231 -3.14 6.14 9.25
N PHE A 232 -2.01 5.75 9.80
CA PHE A 232 -1.79 5.59 11.23
C PHE A 232 -0.74 6.60 11.69
N GLY A 233 -0.89 7.09 12.91
CA GLY A 233 0.14 7.86 13.59
C GLY A 233 0.54 7.14 14.87
N THR A 234 1.79 7.27 15.27
CA THR A 234 2.25 6.81 16.59
C THR A 234 2.96 7.95 17.32
N THR A 235 2.82 7.99 18.63
CA THR A 235 3.51 8.97 19.46
C THR A 235 3.71 8.47 20.89
N ASN A 236 4.74 9.00 21.52
CA ASN A 236 5.06 8.76 22.92
C ASN A 236 4.56 9.90 23.83
N GLU A 237 4.15 11.03 23.26
CA GLU A 237 3.72 12.20 24.02
C GLU A 237 2.20 12.34 24.03
N SER A 238 1.67 12.94 25.11
CA SER A 238 0.24 13.26 25.22
C SER A 238 -0.12 14.67 24.72
N ARG A 239 0.89 15.48 24.34
CA ARG A 239 0.71 16.90 23.94
C ARG A 239 1.42 17.21 22.62
N TYR A 240 0.97 16.60 21.54
CA TYR A 240 1.52 16.83 20.19
C TYR A 240 0.58 17.64 19.28
N LEU A 241 -0.73 17.70 19.56
CA LEU A 241 -1.69 18.54 18.82
C LEU A 241 -1.95 19.85 19.58
N SER A 242 -1.16 20.87 19.28
CA SER A 242 -1.27 22.20 19.91
C SER A 242 -2.39 23.09 19.34
N ASP A 243 -2.93 22.75 18.16
CA ASP A 243 -3.99 23.52 17.50
C ASP A 243 -5.38 22.97 17.86
N LEU A 244 -6.30 23.82 18.32
CA LEU A 244 -7.66 23.45 18.71
C LEU A 244 -8.59 23.19 17.51
N THR A 245 -8.20 23.59 16.30
CA THR A 245 -9.08 23.52 15.11
C THR A 245 -8.76 22.31 14.23
N GLY A 246 -9.78 21.53 13.84
CA GLY A 246 -9.61 20.44 12.88
C GLY A 246 -9.04 19.13 13.45
N ASN A 247 -8.99 18.99 14.78
CA ASN A 247 -8.54 17.77 15.46
C ASN A 247 -9.43 16.55 15.22
N ARG A 248 -10.63 16.72 14.64
CA ARG A 248 -11.50 15.61 14.22
C ARG A 248 -10.84 14.62 13.24
N ARG A 249 -9.74 15.02 12.59
CA ARG A 249 -8.95 14.18 11.68
C ARG A 249 -8.01 13.22 12.41
N PHE A 250 -7.74 13.47 13.69
CA PHE A 250 -6.86 12.64 14.51
C PHE A 250 -7.75 11.85 15.48
N TRP A 251 -7.89 10.56 15.23
CA TRP A 251 -8.60 9.64 16.11
C TRP A 251 -7.60 9.09 17.12
N ILE A 252 -7.49 9.75 18.25
CA ILE A 252 -6.49 9.42 19.27
C ILE A 252 -7.01 8.27 20.12
N VAL A 253 -6.21 7.22 20.23
CA VAL A 253 -6.47 6.08 21.10
C VAL A 253 -5.24 5.86 21.97
N ARG A 254 -5.44 5.92 23.28
CA ARG A 254 -4.40 5.58 24.25
C ARG A 254 -4.25 4.07 24.33
N VAL A 255 -3.02 3.60 24.24
CA VAL A 255 -2.67 2.17 24.22
C VAL A 255 -1.60 1.90 25.27
N ILE A 256 -1.66 0.72 25.88
CA ILE A 256 -0.71 0.32 26.95
C ILE A 256 0.07 -0.95 26.59
N LYS A 257 -0.24 -1.57 25.44
CA LYS A 257 0.46 -2.71 24.87
C LYS A 257 0.26 -2.72 23.35
N ALA A 258 1.05 -3.49 22.61
CA ALA A 258 0.79 -3.89 21.23
C ALA A 258 1.70 -5.08 20.89
N ASP A 259 1.19 -6.30 21.05
CA ASP A 259 1.94 -7.50 20.68
C ASP A 259 1.70 -7.84 19.19
N PRO A 260 2.71 -7.71 18.31
CA PRO A 260 2.56 -8.02 16.90
C PRO A 260 2.24 -9.49 16.64
N THR A 261 2.63 -10.40 17.53
CA THR A 261 2.36 -11.84 17.41
C THR A 261 0.88 -12.14 17.61
N GLU A 262 0.28 -11.57 18.67
CA GLU A 262 -1.14 -11.72 18.95
C GLU A 262 -1.98 -11.11 17.82
N ILE A 263 -1.59 -9.92 17.32
CA ILE A 263 -2.26 -9.24 16.22
C ILE A 263 -2.17 -10.05 14.93
N ALA A 264 -0.98 -10.59 14.59
CA ALA A 264 -0.79 -11.41 13.41
C ALA A 264 -1.64 -12.69 13.46
N ALA A 265 -1.82 -13.28 14.65
CA ALA A 265 -2.61 -14.51 14.83
C ALA A 265 -4.11 -14.31 14.54
N ILE A 266 -4.63 -13.09 14.73
CA ILE A 266 -6.04 -12.75 14.54
C ILE A 266 -6.32 -11.87 13.32
N ARG A 267 -5.26 -11.38 12.65
CA ARG A 267 -5.32 -10.47 11.50
C ARG A 267 -6.34 -10.93 10.46
N ASP A 268 -6.25 -12.18 10.04
CA ASP A 268 -7.10 -12.73 8.99
C ASP A 268 -8.58 -12.71 9.40
N GLN A 269 -8.88 -12.88 10.69
CA GLN A 269 -10.24 -12.77 11.24
C GLN A 269 -10.71 -11.31 11.43
N LEU A 270 -9.81 -10.34 11.53
CA LEU A 270 -10.19 -8.92 11.50
C LEU A 270 -10.57 -8.45 10.10
N TRP A 271 -9.96 -9.03 9.08
CA TRP A 271 -10.18 -8.66 7.69
C TRP A 271 -11.28 -9.47 6.98
N ALA A 272 -11.68 -10.62 7.53
CA ALA A 272 -12.68 -11.52 6.97
C ALA A 272 -14.13 -11.02 7.08
#